data_AF-A0A847I607-F1
#
_entry.id   AF-A0A847I607-F1
#
_cell.length_a   1.000
_cell.length_b   1.000
_cell.length_c   1.000
_cell.angle_alpha   90.00
_cell.angle_beta   90.00
_cell.angle_gamma   90.00
#
_symmetry.space_group_name_H-M   'P 1'
#
loop_
_entity.id
_entity.type
_entity.pdbx_description
1 polymer ?
#
loop_
_entity_poly.entity_id
_entity_poly.type
_entity_poly.pdbx_seq_one_letter_code
_entity_poly.pdbx_strand_id
1 'polypeptide(L)'
;MGAKKRLAVLLCLVLFVPAALSQGPRRPPREHDARDFDAPPPPPPAGIWPTDRMMYLFIDRMTEELGKTYGFDEEQLHQTRELWKDEFPVWLNEHREEIQQLTNEYIEALLDDKPPDPEFVADWAQRVLPLVDEFAERCETVGEQMRPFLTEDQQLTLDGQLAGFRVGMKYLNQRLVGWAEGGFDAETEWHRSPAFKPSEDARNTQIAREAQEAEIAARGGVPKSTGEAGGAAGDAAEAARDTGRSAASSRPAGDDWAKYVEDFIRRYQLNAEQQATAHKYLRTLQDRRDAFLRRNASELEKARQAAANPRSEAQRSRAEEQLQRLNRPLDNMFTQLKEKLDSIPTRKQRAEAGGKAEAQDKTRDASAVGKAVKP
;
A
#
# COMPACT_ATOMS: atom_id res chain seq x y z
N MET A 1 2.76 2.00 5.90
CA MET A 1 1.50 1.49 5.31
C MET A 1 1.42 1.98 3.88
N GLY A 2 1.69 1.10 2.92
CA GLY A 2 1.72 1.43 1.49
C GLY A 2 0.32 1.61 0.90
N ALA A 3 0.26 2.31 -0.24
CA ALA A 3 -0.96 2.66 -0.97
C ALA A 3 -1.87 1.44 -1.28
N LYS A 4 -1.28 0.25 -1.39
CA LYS A 4 -1.97 -1.04 -1.63
C LYS A 4 -2.97 -1.44 -0.53
N LYS A 5 -2.80 -0.95 0.70
CA LYS A 5 -3.74 -1.22 1.82
C LYS A 5 -4.85 -0.15 1.95
N ARG A 6 -4.88 0.86 1.08
CA ARG A 6 -5.73 2.07 1.27
C ARG A 6 -6.93 2.15 0.32
N LEU A 7 -6.93 1.42 -0.79
CA LEU A 7 -8.14 1.28 -1.62
C LEU A 7 -9.12 0.27 -0.99
N ALA A 8 -8.61 -0.75 -0.29
CA ALA A 8 -9.41 -1.66 0.55
C ALA A 8 -10.14 -0.93 1.71
N VAL A 9 -9.74 0.30 2.05
CA VAL A 9 -10.36 1.11 3.11
C VAL A 9 -11.76 1.59 2.71
N LEU A 10 -12.07 1.65 1.41
CA LEU A 10 -13.36 2.12 0.90
C LEU A 10 -14.50 1.13 1.23
N LEU A 11 -14.21 -0.18 1.20
CA LEU A 11 -15.13 -1.21 1.66
C LEU A 11 -15.03 -1.41 3.20
N CYS A 12 -13.83 -1.26 3.78
CA CYS A 12 -13.69 -1.38 5.23
C CYS A 12 -14.45 -0.30 6.01
N LEU A 13 -14.68 0.90 5.49
CA LEU A 13 -15.39 1.90 6.29
C LEU A 13 -16.91 1.70 6.37
N VAL A 14 -17.48 0.86 5.52
CA VAL A 14 -18.92 0.51 5.57
C VAL A 14 -19.17 -0.85 6.23
N LEU A 15 -18.19 -1.78 6.24
CA LEU A 15 -18.36 -3.12 6.83
C LEU A 15 -17.27 -3.57 7.83
N PHE A 16 -16.17 -2.84 7.99
CA PHE A 16 -15.04 -3.25 8.85
C PHE A 16 -14.29 -2.06 9.43
N VAL A 17 -14.77 -1.46 10.52
CA VAL A 17 -13.99 -0.44 11.25
C VAL A 17 -12.64 -1.04 11.67
N PRO A 18 -11.48 -0.59 11.14
CA PRO A 18 -10.21 -0.87 11.78
C PRO A 18 -9.91 0.32 12.69
N ALA A 19 -9.69 0.03 13.96
CA ALA A 19 -9.19 0.97 14.96
C ALA A 19 -7.97 1.74 14.43
N ALA A 20 -8.20 2.96 13.95
CA ALA A 20 -7.15 3.89 13.54
C ALA A 20 -7.57 5.35 13.74
N LEU A 21 -8.15 5.66 14.90
CA LEU A 21 -8.21 7.02 15.43
C LEU A 21 -7.11 7.20 16.47
N SER A 22 -5.88 7.43 16.01
CA SER A 22 -4.79 7.98 16.83
C SER A 22 -4.22 9.23 16.16
N GLN A 23 -4.69 10.35 16.72
CA GLN A 23 -4.10 11.69 16.85
C GLN A 23 -3.04 12.18 15.84
N GLY A 24 -3.37 13.31 15.19
CA GLY A 24 -2.42 14.26 14.60
C GLY A 24 -2.97 15.69 14.71
N PRO A 25 -2.12 16.72 14.79
CA PRO A 25 -2.51 18.07 15.20
C PRO A 25 -3.41 18.75 14.16
N ARG A 26 -4.48 19.39 14.65
CA ARG A 26 -5.45 20.16 13.86
C ARG A 26 -4.74 21.29 13.12
N ARG A 27 -4.81 21.30 11.78
CA ARG A 27 -4.61 22.51 10.98
C ARG A 27 -5.82 23.44 11.16
N PRO A 28 -5.65 24.76 11.16
CA PRO A 28 -6.78 25.66 11.13
C PRO A 28 -7.55 25.48 9.81
N PRO A 29 -8.89 25.61 9.81
CA PRO A 29 -9.69 25.48 8.59
C PRO A 29 -9.31 26.55 7.57
N ARG A 30 -9.21 26.16 6.29
CA ARG A 30 -9.32 27.10 5.18
C ARG A 30 -10.80 27.43 5.00
N GLU A 31 -11.11 28.72 4.90
CA GLU A 31 -12.42 29.21 4.48
C GLU A 31 -12.69 28.70 3.06
N HIS A 32 -13.66 27.81 2.94
CA HIS A 32 -14.32 27.46 1.67
C HIS A 32 -15.83 27.55 1.91
N ASP A 33 -16.51 28.07 0.88
CA ASP A 33 -17.88 28.54 0.85
C ASP A 33 -18.86 27.78 1.75
N ALA A 34 -19.46 28.54 2.67
CA ALA A 34 -20.58 28.11 3.48
C ALA A 34 -21.80 27.93 2.57
N ARG A 35 -22.03 26.69 2.11
CA ARG A 35 -23.41 26.26 1.86
C ARG A 35 -24.09 26.18 3.23
N ASP A 36 -25.23 26.82 3.39
CA ASP A 36 -26.05 26.81 4.61
C ASP A 36 -26.37 25.36 5.00
N PHE A 37 -25.69 24.87 6.03
CA PHE A 37 -26.07 23.64 6.74
C PHE A 37 -27.01 24.03 7.87
N ASP A 38 -28.28 24.26 7.53
CA ASP A 38 -29.33 24.52 8.52
C ASP A 38 -29.49 23.29 9.43
N ALA A 39 -29.18 23.50 10.71
CA ALA A 39 -29.33 22.62 11.89
C ALA A 39 -28.73 21.18 11.80
N PRO A 40 -28.00 20.72 12.84
CA PRO A 40 -27.57 19.33 12.90
C PRO A 40 -28.79 18.39 12.96
N PRO A 41 -28.82 17.31 12.15
CA PRO A 41 -29.93 16.37 12.17
C PRO A 41 -30.07 15.71 13.56
N PRO A 42 -31.29 15.30 13.96
CA PRO A 42 -31.50 14.62 15.24
C PRO A 42 -30.64 13.34 15.33
N PRO A 43 -30.13 12.99 16.53
CA PRO A 43 -29.31 11.80 16.70
C PRO A 43 -30.09 10.54 16.32
N PRO A 44 -29.49 9.57 15.61
CA PRO A 44 -30.19 8.37 15.15
C PRO A 44 -30.65 7.46 16.29
N PRO A 45 -31.71 6.65 16.07
CA PRO A 45 -32.37 5.90 17.14
C PRO A 45 -31.57 4.70 17.70
N ALA A 46 -30.53 4.18 17.03
CA ALA A 46 -29.69 3.10 17.58
C ALA A 46 -28.35 2.96 16.83
N GLY A 47 -27.27 3.54 17.37
CA GLY A 47 -25.90 3.31 16.89
C GLY A 47 -25.19 4.55 16.32
N ILE A 48 -23.88 4.42 16.08
CA ILE A 48 -23.06 5.49 15.52
C ILE A 48 -23.27 5.53 14.01
N TRP A 49 -23.69 6.69 13.49
CA TRP A 49 -23.76 6.94 12.04
C TRP A 49 -22.91 8.18 11.69
N PRO A 50 -22.10 8.15 10.63
CA PRO A 50 -21.38 9.34 10.19
C PRO A 50 -22.37 10.44 9.80
N THR A 51 -22.03 11.69 10.14
CA THR A 51 -22.77 12.86 9.66
C THR A 51 -22.37 13.14 8.21
N ASP A 52 -23.19 13.88 7.48
CA ASP A 52 -22.88 14.28 6.11
C ASP A 52 -21.51 14.96 6.04
N ARG A 53 -21.21 15.85 6.99
CA ARG A 53 -19.89 16.48 7.08
C ARG A 53 -18.76 15.46 7.23
N MET A 54 -18.95 14.41 8.03
CA MET A 54 -17.93 13.35 8.16
C MET A 54 -17.76 12.58 6.86
N MET A 55 -18.84 12.24 6.16
CA MET A 55 -18.78 11.57 4.85
C MET A 55 -18.04 12.44 3.81
N TYR A 56 -18.37 13.73 3.73
CA TYR A 56 -17.75 14.65 2.78
C TYR A 56 -16.25 14.85 3.04
N LEU A 57 -15.86 15.02 4.31
CA LEU A 57 -14.44 15.12 4.69
C LEU A 57 -13.66 13.83 4.39
N PHE A 58 -14.32 12.68 4.54
CA PHE A 58 -13.73 11.41 4.17
C PHE A 58 -13.48 11.33 2.65
N ILE A 59 -14.48 11.71 1.85
CA ILE A 59 -14.38 11.75 0.38
C ILE A 59 -13.30 12.74 -0.06
N ASP A 60 -13.22 13.93 0.55
CA ASP A 60 -12.17 14.91 0.26
C ASP A 60 -10.77 14.32 0.47
N ARG A 61 -10.57 13.64 1.60
CA ARG A 61 -9.29 13.01 1.92
C ARG A 61 -8.96 11.85 0.98
N MET A 62 -9.95 11.04 0.64
CA MET A 62 -9.78 9.89 -0.24
C MET A 62 -9.45 10.35 -1.68
N THR A 63 -10.16 11.34 -2.20
CA THR A 63 -9.94 11.92 -3.52
C THR A 63 -8.60 12.65 -3.61
N GLU A 64 -8.14 13.32 -2.55
CA GLU A 64 -6.77 13.87 -2.48
C GLU A 64 -5.68 12.79 -2.61
N GLU A 65 -5.88 11.61 -2.02
CA GLU A 65 -4.92 10.50 -2.15
C GLU A 65 -4.98 9.85 -3.53
N LEU A 66 -6.16 9.75 -4.14
CA LEU A 66 -6.31 9.37 -5.54
C LEU A 66 -5.57 10.36 -6.45
N GLY A 67 -5.79 11.66 -6.28
CA GLY A 67 -5.10 12.70 -7.05
C GLY A 67 -3.58 12.61 -6.98
N LYS A 68 -3.01 12.25 -5.83
CA LYS A 68 -1.55 12.01 -5.70
C LYS A 68 -1.08 10.77 -6.46
N THR A 69 -1.91 9.72 -6.50
CA THR A 69 -1.60 8.45 -7.17
C THR A 69 -1.65 8.60 -8.68
N TYR A 70 -2.68 9.26 -9.17
CA TYR A 70 -2.94 9.45 -10.59
C TYR A 70 -2.28 10.71 -11.16
N GLY A 71 -1.77 11.60 -10.30
CA GLY A 71 -1.23 12.88 -10.73
C GLY A 71 -2.29 13.82 -11.30
N PHE A 72 -3.47 13.88 -10.65
CA PHE A 72 -4.55 14.75 -11.09
C PHE A 72 -4.14 16.22 -11.07
N ASP A 73 -4.62 16.97 -12.07
CA ASP A 73 -4.71 18.41 -11.98
C ASP A 73 -5.89 18.86 -11.09
N GLU A 74 -6.07 20.17 -10.94
CA GLU A 74 -7.10 20.74 -10.06
C GLU A 74 -8.53 20.43 -10.56
N GLU A 75 -8.74 20.39 -11.87
CA GLU A 75 -10.04 20.12 -12.48
C GLU A 75 -10.41 18.64 -12.35
N GLN A 76 -9.48 17.73 -12.67
CA GLN A 76 -9.66 16.29 -12.50
C GLN A 76 -9.92 15.92 -11.03
N LEU A 77 -9.22 16.55 -10.09
CA LEU A 77 -9.44 16.35 -8.66
C LEU A 77 -10.82 16.83 -8.22
N HIS A 78 -11.25 17.99 -8.71
CA HIS A 78 -12.58 18.53 -8.42
C HIS A 78 -13.68 17.64 -8.99
N GLN A 79 -13.60 17.27 -10.27
CA GLN A 79 -14.57 16.40 -10.94
C GLN A 79 -14.67 15.04 -10.25
N THR A 80 -13.54 14.39 -9.96
CA THR A 80 -13.53 13.12 -9.23
C THR A 80 -14.19 13.26 -7.86
N ARG A 81 -13.93 14.36 -7.14
CA ARG A 81 -14.50 14.61 -5.82
C ARG A 81 -16.02 14.77 -5.88
N GLU A 82 -16.54 15.54 -6.82
CA GLU A 82 -17.98 15.73 -6.94
C GLU A 82 -18.67 14.40 -7.31
N LEU A 83 -18.11 13.60 -8.23
CA LEU A 83 -18.64 12.26 -8.54
C LEU A 83 -18.83 11.40 -7.27
N TRP A 84 -17.82 11.36 -6.41
CA TRP A 84 -17.91 10.58 -5.16
C TRP A 84 -18.89 11.21 -4.14
N LYS A 85 -19.04 12.53 -4.10
CA LYS A 85 -19.96 13.23 -3.19
C LYS A 85 -21.42 13.12 -3.61
N ASP A 86 -21.67 12.98 -4.90
CA ASP A 86 -23.02 12.84 -5.45
C ASP A 86 -23.52 11.39 -5.30
N GLU A 87 -22.64 10.40 -5.42
CA GLU A 87 -23.02 8.98 -5.38
C GLU A 87 -23.02 8.39 -3.96
N PHE A 88 -21.91 8.54 -3.23
CA PHE A 88 -21.64 7.70 -2.06
C PHE A 88 -22.47 8.07 -0.81
N PRO A 89 -22.64 9.35 -0.45
CA PRO A 89 -23.51 9.73 0.68
C PRO A 89 -24.98 9.38 0.46
N VAL A 90 -25.46 9.44 -0.79
CA VAL A 90 -26.84 9.08 -1.14
C VAL A 90 -27.07 7.60 -0.88
N TRP A 91 -26.23 6.74 -1.47
CA TRP A 91 -26.30 5.29 -1.27
C TRP A 91 -26.20 4.88 0.21
N LEU A 92 -25.27 5.47 0.96
CA LEU A 92 -25.14 5.19 2.40
C LEU A 92 -26.43 5.53 3.16
N ASN A 93 -27.05 6.67 2.85
CA ASN A 93 -28.27 7.09 3.53
C ASN A 93 -29.50 6.29 3.10
N GLU A 94 -29.58 5.83 1.85
CA GLU A 94 -30.62 4.92 1.36
C GLU A 94 -30.61 3.59 2.11
N HIS A 95 -29.43 3.05 2.39
CA HIS A 95 -29.23 1.77 3.10
C HIS A 95 -28.91 1.92 4.59
N ARG A 96 -29.12 3.12 5.14
CA ARG A 96 -28.66 3.47 6.49
C ARG A 96 -29.12 2.49 7.55
N GLU A 97 -30.41 2.17 7.57
CA GLU A 97 -31.00 1.30 8.59
C GLU A 97 -30.33 -0.07 8.58
N GLU A 98 -30.23 -0.67 7.39
CA GLU A 98 -29.67 -2.00 7.21
C GLU A 98 -28.15 -2.03 7.50
N ILE A 99 -27.38 -1.09 6.94
CA ILE A 99 -25.93 -0.99 7.19
C ILE A 99 -25.66 -0.77 8.68
N GLN A 100 -26.44 0.11 9.34
CA GLN A 100 -26.29 0.38 10.76
C GLN A 100 -26.57 -0.87 11.60
N GLN A 101 -27.64 -1.60 11.28
CA GLN A 101 -27.97 -2.84 11.98
C GLN A 101 -26.89 -3.91 11.78
N LEU A 102 -26.48 -4.18 10.53
CA LEU A 102 -25.43 -5.15 10.21
C LEU A 102 -24.09 -4.80 10.87
N THR A 103 -23.77 -3.51 10.96
CA THR A 103 -22.56 -3.02 11.65
C THR A 103 -22.64 -3.25 13.15
N ASN A 104 -23.80 -3.00 13.78
CA ASN A 104 -24.00 -3.26 15.19
C ASN A 104 -23.89 -4.76 15.50
N GLU A 105 -24.58 -5.61 14.73
CA GLU A 105 -24.52 -7.07 14.82
C GLU A 105 -23.07 -7.58 14.69
N TYR A 106 -22.30 -7.06 13.73
CA TYR A 106 -20.89 -7.39 13.55
C TYR A 106 -20.03 -6.98 14.76
N ILE A 107 -20.22 -5.77 15.29
CA ILE A 107 -19.46 -5.27 16.45
C ILE A 107 -19.80 -6.09 17.69
N GLU A 108 -21.07 -6.39 17.93
CA GLU A 108 -21.51 -7.23 19.04
C GLU A 108 -20.89 -8.63 18.94
N ALA A 109 -20.96 -9.25 17.75
CA ALA A 109 -20.33 -10.53 17.50
C ALA A 109 -18.82 -10.47 17.77
N LEU A 110 -18.11 -9.42 17.32
CA LEU A 110 -16.66 -9.24 17.54
C LEU A 110 -16.30 -9.06 19.03
N LEU A 111 -17.16 -8.39 19.80
CA LEU A 111 -16.93 -8.13 21.22
C LEU A 111 -17.24 -9.33 22.11
N ASP A 112 -18.06 -10.27 21.65
CA ASP A 112 -18.33 -11.51 22.35
C ASP A 112 -17.04 -12.34 22.55
N ASP A 113 -17.03 -13.13 23.62
CA ASP A 113 -15.97 -14.06 23.94
C ASP A 113 -16.06 -15.35 23.12
N LYS A 114 -17.26 -15.69 22.64
CA LYS A 114 -17.52 -16.90 21.86
C LYS A 114 -17.66 -16.59 20.37
N PRO A 115 -17.29 -17.53 19.48
CA PRO A 115 -17.60 -17.38 18.07
C PRO A 115 -19.12 -17.29 17.86
N PRO A 116 -19.59 -16.52 16.86
CA PRO A 116 -21.00 -16.50 16.49
C PRO A 116 -21.45 -17.87 15.98
N ASP A 117 -22.74 -18.12 16.09
CA ASP A 117 -23.40 -19.31 15.53
C ASP A 117 -23.35 -19.28 13.98
N PRO A 118 -22.99 -20.38 13.28
CA PRO A 118 -23.03 -20.43 11.83
C PRO A 118 -24.36 -19.99 11.21
N GLU A 119 -25.50 -20.28 11.84
CA GLU A 119 -26.81 -19.81 11.34
C GLU A 119 -26.94 -18.28 11.39
N PHE A 120 -26.43 -17.65 12.46
CA PHE A 120 -26.38 -16.20 12.56
C PHE A 120 -25.47 -15.59 11.49
N VAL A 121 -24.29 -16.18 11.26
CA VAL A 121 -23.36 -15.71 10.22
C VAL A 121 -23.96 -15.88 8.82
N ALA A 122 -24.73 -16.93 8.60
CA ALA A 122 -25.42 -17.16 7.34
C ALA A 122 -26.50 -16.10 7.06
N ASP A 123 -27.36 -15.80 8.03
CA ASP A 123 -28.38 -14.74 7.89
C ASP A 123 -27.72 -13.36 7.66
N TRP A 124 -26.69 -13.04 8.45
CA TRP A 124 -25.92 -11.80 8.28
C TRP A 124 -25.30 -11.71 6.88
N ALA A 125 -24.70 -12.79 6.39
CA ALA A 125 -24.08 -12.82 5.07
C ALA A 125 -25.09 -12.66 3.92
N GLN A 126 -26.27 -13.29 4.03
CA GLN A 126 -27.36 -13.13 3.04
C GLN A 126 -27.80 -11.68 2.90
N ARG A 127 -27.81 -10.93 4.00
CA ARG A 127 -28.18 -9.50 4.05
C ARG A 127 -27.07 -8.58 3.54
N VAL A 128 -25.80 -8.94 3.79
CA VAL A 128 -24.63 -8.16 3.34
C VAL A 128 -24.37 -8.29 1.84
N LEU A 129 -24.59 -9.48 1.26
CA LEU A 129 -24.32 -9.75 -0.15
C LEU A 129 -24.88 -8.69 -1.13
N PRO A 130 -26.19 -8.33 -1.10
CA PRO A 130 -26.72 -7.33 -2.03
C PRO A 130 -26.08 -5.95 -1.87
N LEU A 131 -25.71 -5.55 -0.64
CA LEU A 131 -25.03 -4.27 -0.38
C LEU A 131 -23.61 -4.25 -0.96
N VAL A 132 -22.91 -5.37 -0.87
CA VAL A 132 -21.56 -5.53 -1.42
C VAL A 132 -21.57 -5.51 -2.94
N ASP A 133 -22.55 -6.17 -3.56
CA ASP A 133 -22.70 -6.20 -5.01
C ASP A 133 -23.06 -4.81 -5.57
N GLU A 134 -24.01 -4.10 -4.94
CA GLU A 134 -24.36 -2.74 -5.34
C GLU A 134 -23.18 -1.76 -5.15
N PHE A 135 -22.45 -1.87 -4.04
CA PHE A 135 -21.26 -1.05 -3.82
C PHE A 135 -20.19 -1.29 -4.90
N ALA A 136 -19.99 -2.54 -5.31
CA ALA A 136 -19.04 -2.89 -6.36
C ALA A 136 -19.44 -2.26 -7.70
N GLU A 137 -20.71 -2.37 -8.08
CA GLU A 137 -21.27 -1.76 -9.30
C GLU A 137 -21.09 -0.24 -9.31
N ARG A 138 -21.31 0.42 -8.17
CA ARG A 138 -21.10 1.88 -8.03
C ARG A 138 -19.63 2.26 -8.20
N CYS A 139 -18.70 1.49 -7.64
CA CYS A 139 -17.27 1.73 -7.81
C CYS A 139 -16.83 1.60 -9.28
N GLU A 140 -17.35 0.60 -10.00
CA GLU A 140 -17.10 0.46 -11.43
C GLU A 140 -17.71 1.61 -12.23
N THR A 141 -18.94 2.01 -11.90
CA THR A 141 -19.65 3.14 -12.52
C THR A 141 -18.87 4.43 -12.36
N VAL A 142 -18.41 4.75 -11.15
CA VAL A 142 -17.56 5.93 -10.90
C VAL A 142 -16.26 5.84 -11.71
N GLY A 143 -15.64 4.66 -11.79
CA GLY A 143 -14.47 4.44 -12.64
C GLY A 143 -14.74 4.77 -14.12
N GLU A 144 -15.85 4.29 -14.66
CA GLU A 144 -16.25 4.59 -16.05
C GLU A 144 -16.54 6.08 -16.27
N GLN A 145 -17.20 6.74 -15.30
CA GLN A 145 -17.47 8.18 -15.35
C GLN A 145 -16.21 9.03 -15.24
N MET A 146 -15.13 8.51 -14.63
CA MET A 146 -13.85 9.20 -14.58
C MET A 146 -13.14 9.22 -15.93
N ARG A 147 -13.27 8.17 -16.76
CA ARG A 147 -12.50 8.00 -18.00
C ARG A 147 -12.45 9.23 -18.92
N PRO A 148 -13.56 9.96 -19.19
CA PRO A 148 -13.58 11.05 -20.17
C PRO A 148 -12.62 12.21 -19.86
N PHE A 149 -12.29 12.42 -18.59
CA PHE A 149 -11.39 13.49 -18.15
C PHE A 149 -10.02 12.99 -17.70
N LEU A 150 -9.74 11.69 -17.81
CA LEU A 150 -8.43 11.10 -17.52
C LEU A 150 -7.56 11.02 -18.77
N THR A 151 -6.25 11.22 -18.61
CA THR A 151 -5.27 10.93 -19.65
C THR A 151 -5.14 9.43 -19.90
N GLU A 152 -4.56 9.03 -21.02
CA GLU A 152 -4.34 7.60 -21.35
C GLU A 152 -3.56 6.86 -20.25
N ASP A 153 -2.50 7.48 -19.71
CA ASP A 153 -1.70 6.91 -18.61
C ASP A 153 -2.51 6.75 -17.31
N GLN A 154 -3.41 7.72 -17.03
CA GLN A 154 -4.30 7.67 -15.88
C GLN A 154 -5.39 6.60 -16.06
N GLN A 155 -5.94 6.46 -17.26
CA GLN A 155 -6.88 5.40 -17.61
C GLN A 155 -6.23 4.01 -17.48
N LEU A 156 -5.00 3.85 -17.97
CA LEU A 156 -4.23 2.60 -17.78
C LEU A 156 -3.99 2.29 -16.29
N THR A 157 -3.76 3.34 -15.49
CA THR A 157 -3.64 3.19 -14.03
C THR A 157 -4.96 2.74 -13.41
N LEU A 158 -6.09 3.34 -13.83
CA LEU A 158 -7.45 3.00 -13.42
C LEU A 158 -7.80 1.56 -13.79
N ASP A 159 -7.55 1.13 -15.02
CA ASP A 159 -7.84 -0.22 -15.51
C ASP A 159 -7.10 -1.27 -14.68
N GLY A 160 -5.82 -1.01 -14.37
CA GLY A 160 -5.07 -1.84 -13.43
C GLY A 160 -5.76 -1.94 -12.08
N GLN A 161 -6.08 -0.81 -11.46
CA GLN A 161 -6.68 -0.79 -10.12
C GLN A 161 -8.08 -1.43 -10.07
N LEU A 162 -8.91 -1.22 -11.10
CA LEU A 162 -10.20 -1.89 -11.24
C LEU A 162 -10.04 -3.40 -11.40
N ALA A 163 -9.04 -3.87 -12.14
CA ALA A 163 -8.74 -5.30 -12.23
C ALA A 163 -8.34 -5.89 -10.86
N GLY A 164 -7.47 -5.23 -10.11
CA GLY A 164 -7.10 -5.64 -8.76
C GLY A 164 -8.29 -5.61 -7.78
N PHE A 165 -9.13 -4.58 -7.88
CA PHE A 165 -10.36 -4.45 -7.10
C PHE A 165 -11.33 -5.60 -7.36
N ARG A 166 -11.57 -5.96 -8.64
CA ARG A 166 -12.42 -7.10 -9.02
C ARG A 166 -11.95 -8.42 -8.42
N VAL A 167 -10.63 -8.64 -8.34
CA VAL A 167 -10.08 -9.82 -7.64
C VAL A 167 -10.47 -9.78 -6.16
N GLY A 168 -10.25 -8.67 -5.47
CA GLY A 168 -10.64 -8.52 -4.06
C GLY A 168 -12.14 -8.76 -3.83
N MET A 169 -12.99 -8.16 -4.67
CA MET A 169 -14.45 -8.33 -4.62
C MET A 169 -14.88 -9.76 -4.88
N LYS A 170 -14.26 -10.45 -5.83
CA LYS A 170 -14.51 -11.87 -6.09
C LYS A 170 -14.27 -12.71 -4.83
N TYR A 171 -13.14 -12.52 -4.14
CA TYR A 171 -12.84 -13.28 -2.93
C TYR A 171 -13.79 -12.96 -1.78
N LEU A 172 -14.18 -11.69 -1.62
CA LEU A 172 -15.17 -11.30 -0.63
C LEU A 172 -16.54 -11.94 -0.92
N ASN A 173 -17.03 -11.82 -2.15
CA ASN A 173 -18.31 -12.37 -2.56
C ASN A 173 -18.32 -13.90 -2.38
N GLN A 174 -17.26 -14.60 -2.81
CA GLN A 174 -17.11 -16.05 -2.57
C GLN A 174 -17.17 -16.42 -1.08
N ARG A 175 -16.55 -15.61 -0.21
CA ARG A 175 -16.58 -15.84 1.24
C ARG A 175 -17.99 -15.63 1.80
N LEU A 176 -18.64 -14.53 1.43
CA LEU A 176 -20.00 -14.21 1.87
C LEU A 176 -21.02 -15.24 1.37
N VAL A 177 -20.88 -15.74 0.13
CA VAL A 177 -21.72 -16.84 -0.38
C VAL A 177 -21.50 -18.11 0.44
N GLY A 178 -20.24 -18.48 0.70
CA GLY A 178 -19.94 -19.65 1.55
C GLY A 178 -20.52 -19.51 2.96
N TRP A 179 -20.49 -18.31 3.54
CA TRP A 179 -21.12 -18.02 4.82
C TRP A 179 -22.64 -18.09 4.76
N ALA A 180 -23.26 -17.51 3.74
CA ALA A 180 -24.69 -17.54 3.51
C ALA A 180 -25.25 -18.98 3.36
N GLU A 181 -24.41 -19.91 2.91
CA GLU A 181 -24.70 -21.36 2.84
C GLU A 181 -24.43 -22.11 4.14
N GLY A 182 -24.00 -21.43 5.22
CA GLY A 182 -23.69 -22.02 6.52
C GLY A 182 -22.25 -22.50 6.67
N GLY A 183 -21.35 -22.16 5.74
CA GLY A 183 -19.95 -22.57 5.71
C GLY A 183 -19.01 -21.79 6.62
N PHE A 184 -19.53 -21.08 7.63
CA PHE A 184 -18.69 -20.35 8.59
C PHE A 184 -17.87 -21.32 9.45
N ASP A 185 -16.55 -21.14 9.45
CA ASP A 185 -15.63 -21.96 10.25
C ASP A 185 -15.01 -21.15 11.39
N ALA A 186 -15.49 -21.39 12.61
CA ALA A 186 -15.00 -20.72 13.81
C ALA A 186 -13.49 -20.96 14.07
N GLU A 187 -12.89 -22.06 13.60
CA GLU A 187 -11.46 -22.27 13.80
C GLU A 187 -10.62 -21.34 12.93
N THR A 188 -11.01 -21.10 11.68
CA THR A 188 -10.19 -20.31 10.75
C THR A 188 -10.67 -18.88 10.55
N GLU A 189 -11.90 -18.55 10.96
CA GLU A 189 -12.53 -17.27 10.65
C GLU A 189 -12.91 -16.43 11.87
N TRP A 190 -12.93 -17.02 13.07
CA TRP A 190 -13.16 -16.27 14.29
C TRP A 190 -11.89 -15.59 14.77
N HIS A 191 -11.92 -14.26 14.96
CA HIS A 191 -10.71 -13.46 15.24
C HIS A 191 -9.91 -13.87 16.49
N ARG A 192 -10.55 -14.52 17.48
CA ARG A 192 -9.89 -15.02 18.69
C ARG A 192 -9.37 -16.45 18.57
N SER A 193 -9.67 -17.14 17.46
CA SER A 193 -9.15 -18.48 17.22
C SER A 193 -7.64 -18.44 16.96
N PRO A 194 -6.86 -19.41 17.49
CA PRO A 194 -5.42 -19.51 17.21
C PRO A 194 -5.09 -19.61 15.72
N ALA A 195 -5.94 -20.26 14.92
CA ALA A 195 -5.71 -20.47 13.49
C ALA A 195 -6.16 -19.29 12.61
N PHE A 196 -6.91 -18.33 13.16
CA PHE A 196 -7.43 -17.18 12.41
C PHE A 196 -6.33 -16.38 11.72
N LYS A 197 -5.35 -15.91 12.49
CA LYS A 197 -4.32 -15.01 11.95
C LYS A 197 -3.48 -15.68 10.84
N PRO A 198 -2.98 -16.92 11.01
CA PRO A 198 -2.33 -17.64 9.91
C PRO A 198 -3.21 -17.81 8.66
N SER A 199 -4.49 -18.18 8.84
CA SER A 199 -5.42 -18.39 7.73
C SER A 199 -5.74 -17.08 6.99
N GLU A 200 -6.01 -16.00 7.73
CA GLU A 200 -6.20 -14.65 7.19
C GLU A 200 -4.95 -14.15 6.46
N ASP A 201 -3.75 -14.31 7.03
CA ASP A 201 -2.50 -13.87 6.41
C ASP A 201 -2.20 -14.64 5.12
N ALA A 202 -2.46 -15.94 5.09
CA ALA A 202 -2.31 -16.77 3.90
C ALA A 202 -3.27 -16.33 2.78
N ARG A 203 -4.57 -16.16 3.11
CA ARG A 203 -5.57 -15.69 2.15
C ARG A 203 -5.26 -14.28 1.66
N ASN A 204 -4.93 -13.35 2.55
CA ASN A 204 -4.56 -11.98 2.19
C ASN A 204 -3.33 -11.93 1.27
N THR A 205 -2.35 -12.82 1.48
CA THR A 205 -1.17 -12.94 0.61
C THR A 205 -1.56 -13.43 -0.78
N GLN A 206 -2.44 -14.43 -0.87
CA GLN A 206 -2.96 -14.93 -2.14
C GLN A 206 -3.74 -13.85 -2.89
N ILE A 207 -4.70 -13.19 -2.24
CA ILE A 207 -5.50 -12.12 -2.84
C ILE A 207 -4.60 -11.00 -3.34
N ALA A 208 -3.65 -10.54 -2.52
CA ALA A 208 -2.75 -9.46 -2.90
C ALA A 208 -1.87 -9.83 -4.10
N ARG A 209 -1.47 -11.09 -4.21
CA ARG A 209 -0.70 -11.59 -5.33
C ARG A 209 -1.54 -11.62 -6.61
N GLU A 210 -2.73 -12.23 -6.58
CA GLU A 210 -3.61 -12.32 -7.73
C GLU A 210 -4.11 -10.94 -8.19
N ALA A 211 -4.41 -10.05 -7.26
CA ALA A 211 -4.77 -8.67 -7.57
C ALA A 211 -3.63 -7.93 -8.26
N GLN A 212 -2.38 -8.11 -7.79
CA GLN A 212 -1.21 -7.53 -8.44
C GLN A 212 -0.95 -8.12 -9.83
N GLU A 213 -1.16 -9.43 -10.01
CA GLU A 213 -1.05 -10.08 -11.33
C GLU A 213 -2.12 -9.54 -12.30
N ALA A 214 -3.36 -9.37 -11.83
CA ALA A 214 -4.45 -8.77 -12.61
C ALA A 214 -4.17 -7.29 -12.96
N GLU A 215 -3.67 -6.50 -12.00
CA GLU A 215 -3.24 -5.11 -12.22
C GLU A 215 -2.18 -5.02 -13.34
N ILE A 216 -1.16 -5.89 -13.30
CA ILE A 216 -0.09 -5.92 -14.29
C ILE A 216 -0.63 -6.33 -15.67
N ALA A 217 -1.47 -7.36 -15.71
CA ALA A 217 -2.07 -7.86 -16.94
C ALA A 217 -2.94 -6.79 -17.62
N ALA A 218 -3.80 -6.11 -16.86
CA ALA A 218 -4.65 -5.04 -17.36
C ALA A 218 -3.85 -3.86 -17.92
N ARG A 219 -2.63 -3.62 -17.40
CA ARG A 219 -1.72 -2.59 -17.91
C ARG A 219 -0.89 -3.02 -19.12
N GLY A 220 -1.17 -4.19 -19.70
CA GLY A 220 -0.40 -4.75 -20.82
C GLY A 220 0.97 -5.31 -20.42
N GLY A 221 1.22 -5.52 -19.12
CA GLY A 221 2.40 -6.21 -18.62
C GLY A 221 2.25 -7.72 -18.69
N VAL A 222 3.33 -8.44 -18.98
CA VAL A 222 3.33 -9.91 -18.91
C VAL A 222 3.42 -10.32 -17.43
N PRO A 223 2.45 -11.09 -16.89
CA PRO A 223 2.54 -11.62 -15.53
C PRO A 223 3.80 -12.47 -15.40
N LYS A 224 4.56 -12.25 -14.34
CA LYS A 224 5.72 -13.11 -14.03
C LYS A 224 5.16 -14.43 -13.49
N SER A 225 4.85 -15.36 -14.39
CA SER A 225 4.46 -16.74 -14.06
C SER A 225 5.52 -17.35 -13.13
N THR A 226 5.14 -17.64 -11.88
CA THR A 226 5.90 -18.58 -11.04
C THR A 226 5.30 -19.96 -11.28
N GLY A 227 5.92 -20.71 -12.17
CA GLY A 227 5.46 -22.06 -12.49
C GLY A 227 6.43 -22.77 -13.42
N GLU A 228 7.63 -23.07 -12.92
CA GLU A 228 8.41 -24.22 -13.39
C GLU A 228 9.40 -24.66 -12.31
N ALA A 229 8.95 -25.61 -11.50
CA ALA A 229 9.84 -26.50 -10.78
C ALA A 229 10.39 -27.52 -11.79
N GLY A 230 11.66 -27.36 -12.14
CA GLY A 230 12.38 -28.23 -13.08
C GLY A 230 13.87 -28.28 -12.76
N GLY A 231 14.24 -29.22 -11.90
CA GLY A 231 15.49 -29.99 -11.90
C GLY A 231 16.84 -29.34 -12.24
N ALA A 232 17.61 -29.09 -11.18
CA ALA A 232 18.96 -29.61 -10.92
C ALA A 232 20.16 -29.33 -11.87
N ALA A 233 21.27 -29.05 -11.18
CA ALA A 233 22.69 -29.19 -11.56
C ALA A 233 23.37 -27.95 -12.16
N GLY A 234 24.06 -27.23 -11.27
CA GLY A 234 25.03 -26.18 -11.59
C GLY A 234 25.65 -25.61 -10.32
N ASP A 235 26.59 -26.37 -9.73
CA ASP A 235 27.71 -25.93 -8.90
C ASP A 235 27.43 -25.04 -7.67
N ALA A 236 27.45 -25.54 -6.43
CA ALA A 236 28.60 -26.10 -5.71
C ALA A 236 29.91 -25.28 -5.76
N ALA A 237 29.87 -24.00 -6.16
CA ALA A 237 31.05 -23.14 -6.21
C ALA A 237 30.79 -21.69 -5.77
N GLU A 238 29.97 -21.44 -4.74
CA GLU A 238 29.85 -20.10 -4.14
C GLU A 238 29.55 -20.15 -2.63
N ALA A 239 30.20 -21.07 -1.91
CA ALA A 239 30.11 -21.18 -0.45
C ALA A 239 31.43 -20.80 0.28
N ALA A 240 32.38 -20.15 -0.40
CA ALA A 240 33.71 -19.87 0.17
C ALA A 240 34.27 -18.47 -0.15
N ARG A 241 33.43 -17.48 -0.44
CA ARG A 241 33.86 -16.07 -0.56
C ARG A 241 32.76 -15.10 -0.08
N ASP A 242 32.61 -14.96 1.24
CA ASP A 242 32.46 -13.65 1.92
C ASP A 242 32.20 -13.84 3.44
N THR A 243 33.02 -14.65 4.11
CA THR A 243 33.16 -14.55 5.57
C THR A 243 34.20 -13.47 5.86
N GLY A 244 33.80 -12.20 5.75
CA GLY A 244 34.77 -11.13 5.91
C GLY A 244 34.30 -9.68 5.80
N ARG A 245 32.99 -9.38 5.75
CA ARG A 245 32.53 -7.98 5.92
C ARG A 245 31.11 -7.83 6.43
N SER A 246 30.81 -8.42 7.58
CA SER A 246 29.61 -8.07 8.36
C SER A 246 30.03 -7.42 9.67
N ALA A 247 30.08 -6.07 9.68
CA ALA A 247 29.98 -5.19 10.84
C ALA A 247 30.24 -3.72 10.41
N ALA A 248 29.38 -3.17 9.57
CA ALA A 248 29.18 -1.72 9.44
C ALA A 248 27.91 -1.48 8.64
N SER A 249 26.79 -1.33 9.33
CA SER A 249 25.59 -0.70 8.79
C SER A 249 25.92 0.73 8.38
N SER A 250 26.39 0.91 7.14
CA SER A 250 26.68 2.22 6.55
C SER A 250 25.35 2.95 6.31
N ARG A 251 25.04 3.82 7.25
CA ARG A 251 24.01 4.84 7.20
C ARG A 251 24.20 5.73 5.95
N PRO A 252 23.18 5.93 5.09
CA PRO A 252 23.31 6.88 4.00
C PRO A 252 23.27 8.31 4.54
N ALA A 253 24.37 9.05 4.45
CA ALA A 253 24.38 10.49 4.64
C ALA A 253 23.67 11.17 3.46
N GLY A 254 23.33 12.46 3.56
CA GLY A 254 22.47 13.17 2.60
C GLY A 254 22.83 12.99 1.11
N ASP A 255 24.12 12.75 0.83
CA ASP A 255 24.72 12.61 -0.50
C ASP A 255 24.59 11.21 -1.10
N ASP A 256 24.36 10.17 -0.31
CA ASP A 256 24.31 8.79 -0.81
C ASP A 256 23.06 8.52 -1.66
N TRP A 257 21.96 9.24 -1.40
CA TRP A 257 20.74 9.16 -2.22
C TRP A 257 20.96 9.79 -3.60
N ALA A 258 21.67 10.92 -3.66
CA ALA A 258 22.02 11.57 -4.90
C ALA A 258 22.97 10.69 -5.70
N LYS A 259 24.01 10.16 -5.05
CA LYS A 259 24.95 9.21 -5.67
C LYS A 259 24.24 7.99 -6.26
N TYR A 260 23.28 7.42 -5.54
CA TYR A 260 22.49 6.30 -6.04
C TYR A 260 21.71 6.66 -7.32
N VAL A 261 21.10 7.85 -7.37
CA VAL A 261 20.37 8.33 -8.56
C VAL A 261 21.33 8.57 -9.73
N GLU A 262 22.50 9.16 -9.50
CA GLU A 262 23.52 9.34 -10.54
C GLU A 262 24.00 8.00 -11.11
N ASP A 263 24.27 7.04 -10.23
CA ASP A 263 24.66 5.70 -10.64
C ASP A 263 23.54 5.00 -11.41
N PHE A 264 22.29 5.20 -11.01
CA PHE A 264 21.11 4.70 -11.72
C PHE A 264 20.97 5.32 -13.11
N ILE A 265 21.07 6.64 -13.23
CA ILE A 265 21.03 7.38 -14.50
C ILE A 265 22.10 6.84 -15.45
N ARG A 266 23.34 6.67 -14.94
CA ARG A 266 24.47 6.15 -15.69
C ARG A 266 24.26 4.70 -16.14
N ARG A 267 23.75 3.85 -15.24
CA ARG A 267 23.53 2.42 -15.49
C ARG A 267 22.51 2.19 -16.61
N TYR A 268 21.40 2.92 -16.57
CA TYR A 268 20.31 2.75 -17.53
C TYR A 268 20.37 3.72 -18.71
N GLN A 269 21.41 4.58 -18.75
CA GLN A 269 21.61 5.58 -19.80
C GLN A 269 20.33 6.39 -20.06
N LEU A 270 19.79 6.95 -18.98
CA LEU A 270 18.54 7.71 -19.03
C LEU A 270 18.70 8.95 -19.94
N ASN A 271 17.68 9.25 -20.74
CA ASN A 271 17.65 10.46 -21.56
C ASN A 271 17.34 11.72 -20.72
N ALA A 272 17.36 12.91 -21.32
CA ALA A 272 17.19 14.16 -20.59
C ALA A 272 15.85 14.27 -19.82
N GLU A 273 14.75 13.80 -20.42
CA GLU A 273 13.41 13.82 -19.78
C GLU A 273 13.32 12.82 -18.61
N GLN A 274 13.88 11.63 -18.80
CA GLN A 274 14.00 10.59 -17.78
C GLN A 274 14.89 11.05 -16.61
N GLN A 275 16.00 11.72 -16.89
CA GLN A 275 16.88 12.31 -15.87
C GLN A 275 16.15 13.40 -15.08
N ALA A 276 15.46 14.32 -15.77
CA ALA A 276 14.66 15.36 -15.11
C ALA A 276 13.62 14.74 -14.15
N THR A 277 12.97 13.65 -14.57
CA THR A 277 12.04 12.88 -13.75
C THR A 277 12.73 12.24 -12.54
N ALA A 278 13.88 11.60 -12.73
CA ALA A 278 14.67 10.99 -11.66
C ALA A 278 15.10 12.03 -10.60
N HIS A 279 15.59 13.20 -11.04
CA HIS A 279 15.97 14.29 -10.14
C HIS A 279 14.76 14.90 -9.42
N LYS A 280 13.59 14.96 -10.07
CA LYS A 280 12.35 15.41 -9.41
C LYS A 280 11.96 14.48 -8.26
N TYR A 281 12.04 13.16 -8.46
CA TYR A 281 11.80 12.19 -7.39
C TYR A 281 12.83 12.27 -6.27
N LEU A 282 14.12 12.41 -6.62
CA LEU A 282 15.19 12.63 -5.66
C LEU A 282 14.91 13.85 -4.78
N ARG A 283 14.65 15.02 -5.40
CA ARG A 283 14.39 16.27 -4.68
C ARG A 283 13.18 16.14 -3.75
N THR A 284 12.08 15.58 -4.25
CA THR A 284 10.84 15.39 -3.46
C THR A 284 11.09 14.53 -2.22
N LEU A 285 11.85 13.45 -2.35
CA LEU A 285 12.13 12.54 -1.24
C LEU A 285 13.22 13.08 -0.31
N GLN A 286 14.20 13.84 -0.83
CA GLN A 286 15.16 14.58 -0.02
C GLN A 286 14.47 15.64 0.85
N ASP A 287 13.52 16.41 0.31
CA ASP A 287 12.77 17.41 1.09
C ASP A 287 12.01 16.76 2.26
N ARG A 288 11.37 15.61 2.00
CA ARG A 288 10.66 14.82 3.03
C ARG A 288 11.60 14.24 4.06
N ARG A 289 12.74 13.70 3.62
CA ARG A 289 13.81 13.18 4.48
C ARG A 289 14.32 14.29 5.40
N ASP A 290 14.62 15.45 4.85
CA ASP A 290 15.21 16.57 5.59
C ASP A 290 14.21 17.20 6.56
N ALA A 291 12.93 17.28 6.17
CA ALA A 291 11.85 17.64 7.10
C ALA A 291 11.72 16.63 8.26
N PHE A 292 11.80 15.32 7.96
CA PHE A 292 11.76 14.28 8.99
C PHE A 292 12.97 14.36 9.93
N LEU A 293 14.18 14.49 9.39
CA LEU A 293 15.41 14.60 10.16
C LEU A 293 15.39 15.84 11.06
N ARG A 294 14.95 17.00 10.54
CA ARG A 294 14.79 18.22 11.34
C ARG A 294 13.80 18.02 12.49
N ARG A 295 12.61 17.46 12.21
CA ARG A 295 11.56 17.24 13.22
C ARG A 295 11.98 16.23 14.30
N ASN A 296 12.78 15.23 13.93
CA ASN A 296 13.19 14.15 14.84
C ASN A 296 14.64 14.28 15.31
N ALA A 297 15.29 15.42 15.09
CA ALA A 297 16.72 15.60 15.35
C ALA A 297 17.11 15.27 16.80
N SER A 298 16.36 15.81 17.77
CA SER A 298 16.61 15.59 19.19
C SER A 298 16.44 14.12 19.59
N GLU A 299 15.38 13.45 19.14
CA GLU A 299 15.10 12.06 19.48
C GLU A 299 16.08 11.09 18.81
N LEU A 300 16.44 11.35 17.55
CA LEU A 300 17.48 10.61 16.85
C LEU A 300 18.84 10.76 17.56
N GLU A 301 19.17 11.95 18.04
CA GLU A 301 20.43 12.20 18.72
C GLU A 301 20.47 11.52 20.11
N LYS A 302 19.39 11.62 20.90
CA LYS A 302 19.28 10.89 22.17
C LYS A 302 19.41 9.38 21.97
N ALA A 303 18.72 8.82 20.97
CA ALA A 303 18.79 7.40 20.66
C ALA A 303 20.20 6.98 20.18
N ARG A 304 20.90 7.84 19.42
CA ARG A 304 22.30 7.60 19.02
C ARG A 304 23.24 7.57 20.21
N GLN A 305 23.11 8.54 21.11
CA GLN A 305 23.94 8.62 22.31
C GLN A 305 23.70 7.43 23.25
N ALA A 306 22.44 7.01 23.40
CA ALA A 306 22.08 5.83 24.18
C ALA A 306 22.67 4.54 23.61
N ALA A 307 22.71 4.40 22.28
CA ALA A 307 23.32 3.24 21.62
C ALA A 307 24.86 3.27 21.64
N ALA A 308 25.46 4.46 21.59
CA ALA A 308 26.91 4.64 21.62
C ALA A 308 27.51 4.43 23.02
N ASN A 309 26.79 4.80 24.08
CA ASN A 309 27.24 4.68 25.48
C ASN A 309 26.29 3.86 26.35
N PRO A 310 26.09 2.55 26.06
CA PRO A 310 25.19 1.72 26.85
C PRO A 310 25.83 1.37 28.20
N ARG A 311 25.07 1.48 29.31
CA ARG A 311 25.55 1.06 30.64
C ARG A 311 25.36 -0.45 30.87
N SER A 312 24.61 -1.12 30.00
CA SER A 312 24.40 -2.57 30.02
C SER A 312 23.99 -3.09 28.64
N GLU A 313 24.10 -4.41 28.43
CA GLU A 313 23.69 -5.07 27.18
C GLU A 313 22.20 -4.86 26.88
N ALA A 314 21.36 -4.95 27.91
CA ALA A 314 19.92 -4.70 27.78
C ALA A 314 19.59 -3.25 27.38
N GLN A 315 20.42 -2.28 27.79
CA GLN A 315 20.27 -0.90 27.34
C GLN A 315 20.77 -0.70 25.90
N ARG A 316 21.84 -1.38 25.50
CA ARG A 316 22.33 -1.37 24.11
C ARG A 316 21.23 -1.85 23.16
N SER A 317 20.68 -3.03 23.42
CA SER A 317 19.62 -3.62 22.60
C SER A 317 18.39 -2.72 22.48
N ARG A 318 17.91 -2.14 23.59
CA ARG A 318 16.76 -1.19 23.56
C ARG A 318 17.06 0.09 22.77
N ALA A 319 18.27 0.64 22.92
CA ALA A 319 18.68 1.84 22.20
C ALA A 319 18.83 1.58 20.69
N GLU A 320 19.36 0.42 20.31
CA GLU A 320 19.45 -0.04 18.93
C GLU A 320 18.07 -0.25 18.30
N GLU A 321 17.15 -0.91 19.00
CA GLU A 321 15.76 -1.07 18.55
C GLU A 321 15.07 0.29 18.36
N GLN A 322 15.27 1.22 19.30
CA GLN A 322 14.71 2.56 19.20
C GLN A 322 15.29 3.32 18.01
N LEU A 323 16.60 3.22 17.76
CA LEU A 323 17.26 3.78 16.58
C LEU A 323 16.73 3.18 15.29
N GLN A 324 16.60 1.85 15.23
CA GLN A 324 16.08 1.16 14.06
C GLN A 324 14.63 1.58 13.78
N ARG A 325 13.81 1.72 14.82
CA ARG A 325 12.43 2.21 14.69
C ARG A 325 12.38 3.64 14.16
N LEU A 326 13.25 4.53 14.64
CA LEU A 326 13.32 5.92 14.18
C LEU A 326 13.93 6.07 12.79
N ASN A 327 14.80 5.14 12.36
CA ASN A 327 15.36 5.13 11.01
C ASN A 327 14.45 4.47 9.97
N ARG A 328 13.54 3.57 10.37
CA ARG A 328 12.63 2.85 9.45
C ARG A 328 11.88 3.77 8.47
N PRO A 329 11.39 4.96 8.84
CA PRO A 329 10.81 5.89 7.87
C PRO A 329 11.79 6.36 6.79
N LEU A 330 13.07 6.54 7.12
CA LEU A 330 14.12 6.91 6.16
C LEU A 330 14.38 5.76 5.18
N ASP A 331 14.46 4.53 5.68
CA ASP A 331 14.63 3.33 4.84
C ASP A 331 13.45 3.19 3.88
N ASN A 332 12.22 3.38 4.37
CA ASN A 332 11.01 3.34 3.55
C ASN A 332 11.00 4.43 2.47
N MET A 333 11.51 5.63 2.76
CA MET A 333 11.63 6.70 1.77
C MET A 333 12.68 6.35 0.71
N PHE A 334 13.80 5.72 1.10
CA PHE A 334 14.81 5.28 0.14
C PHE A 334 14.31 4.13 -0.74
N THR A 335 13.56 3.18 -0.17
CA THR A 335 12.87 2.14 -0.94
C THR A 335 11.91 2.74 -1.96
N GLN A 336 11.11 3.74 -1.57
CA GLN A 336 10.24 4.47 -2.50
C GLN A 336 11.02 5.18 -3.61
N LEU A 337 12.22 5.73 -3.31
CA LEU A 337 13.08 6.30 -4.34
C LEU A 337 13.46 5.23 -5.36
N LYS A 338 13.92 4.06 -4.89
CA LYS A 338 14.28 2.93 -5.78
C LYS A 338 13.10 2.49 -6.66
N GLU A 339 11.94 2.26 -6.06
CA GLU A 339 10.73 1.85 -6.78
C GLU A 339 10.33 2.87 -7.86
N LYS A 340 10.43 4.16 -7.56
CA LYS A 340 10.14 5.24 -8.51
C LYS A 340 11.19 5.37 -9.61
N LEU A 341 12.46 5.08 -9.31
CA LEU A 341 13.51 5.06 -10.33
C LEU A 341 13.36 3.86 -11.25
N ASP A 342 13.02 2.69 -10.72
CA ASP A 342 12.86 1.45 -11.49
C ASP A 342 11.77 1.52 -12.57
N SER A 343 10.80 2.45 -12.43
CA SER A 343 9.77 2.69 -13.45
C SER A 343 10.21 3.61 -14.59
N ILE A 344 11.35 4.30 -14.49
CA ILE A 344 11.81 5.29 -15.48
C ILE A 344 12.44 4.64 -16.73
N PRO A 345 13.33 3.63 -16.62
CA PRO A 345 13.97 3.02 -17.79
C PRO A 345 12.97 2.27 -18.68
N THR A 346 13.13 2.45 -19.99
CA THR A 346 12.41 1.67 -21.00
C THR A 346 12.78 0.18 -20.93
N ARG A 347 11.94 -0.67 -21.54
CA ARG A 347 12.22 -2.12 -21.64
C ARG A 347 13.57 -2.39 -22.31
N LYS A 348 13.93 -1.61 -23.33
CA LYS A 348 15.21 -1.69 -24.04
C LYS A 348 16.39 -1.33 -23.13
N GLN A 349 16.31 -0.19 -22.41
CA GLN A 349 17.36 0.23 -21.47
C GLN A 349 17.57 -0.80 -20.34
N ARG A 350 16.51 -1.47 -19.87
CA ARG A 350 16.60 -2.55 -18.88
C ARG A 350 17.33 -3.78 -19.43
N ALA A 351 17.00 -4.20 -20.64
CA ALA A 351 17.66 -5.32 -21.30
C ALA A 351 19.16 -5.04 -21.55
N GLU A 352 19.50 -3.84 -22.01
CA GLU A 352 20.88 -3.44 -22.26
C GLU A 352 21.72 -3.30 -20.97
N ALA A 353 21.13 -2.81 -19.89
CA ALA A 353 21.79 -2.74 -18.59
C ALA A 353 22.02 -4.14 -17.96
N GLY A 354 21.11 -5.09 -18.19
CA GLY A 354 21.27 -6.50 -17.80
C GLY A 354 22.41 -7.19 -18.56
N GLY A 355 22.44 -7.04 -19.89
CA GLY A 355 23.50 -7.61 -20.72
C GLY A 355 24.89 -7.01 -20.45
N LYS A 356 24.97 -5.72 -20.08
CA LYS A 356 26.23 -5.08 -19.67
C LYS A 356 26.76 -5.58 -18.32
N ALA A 357 25.88 -5.95 -17.39
CA ALA A 357 26.29 -6.51 -16.10
C ALA A 357 26.90 -7.93 -16.27
N GLU A 358 26.27 -8.78 -17.10
CA GLU A 358 26.78 -10.12 -17.41
C GLU A 358 28.10 -10.08 -18.22
N ALA A 359 28.26 -9.10 -19.11
CA ALA A 359 29.50 -8.93 -19.87
C ALA A 359 30.67 -8.42 -19.00
N GLN A 360 30.40 -7.54 -18.03
CA GLN A 360 31.42 -7.08 -17.09
C GLN A 360 31.86 -8.17 -16.12
N ASP A 361 30.97 -9.06 -15.71
CA ASP A 361 31.28 -10.18 -14.81
C ASP A 361 32.20 -11.21 -15.51
N LYS A 362 31.88 -11.57 -16.76
CA LYS A 362 32.74 -12.44 -17.60
C LYS A 362 34.12 -11.86 -17.88
N THR A 363 34.21 -10.53 -18.03
CA THR A 363 35.50 -9.85 -18.25
C THR A 363 36.33 -9.82 -16.96
N ARG A 364 35.69 -9.74 -15.80
CA ARG A 364 36.33 -9.76 -14.48
C ARG A 364 36.91 -11.14 -14.16
N ASP A 365 36.17 -12.20 -14.48
CA ASP A 365 36.64 -13.58 -14.34
C ASP A 365 37.77 -13.91 -15.33
N ALA A 366 37.67 -13.47 -16.58
CA ALA A 366 38.76 -13.63 -17.55
C ALA A 366 40.05 -12.90 -17.14
N SER A 367 39.93 -11.71 -16.53
CA SER A 367 41.08 -10.93 -16.06
C SER A 367 41.68 -11.46 -14.75
N ALA A 368 40.93 -12.21 -13.96
CA ALA A 368 41.42 -12.93 -12.77
C ALA A 368 42.21 -14.20 -13.16
N VAL A 369 41.82 -14.88 -14.23
CA VAL A 369 42.53 -16.06 -14.76
C VAL A 369 43.82 -15.68 -15.49
N GLY A 370 43.85 -14.53 -16.19
CA GLY A 370 45.05 -14.05 -16.91
C GLY A 370 46.22 -13.55 -16.05
N LYS A 371 46.03 -13.39 -14.73
CA LYS A 371 47.09 -12.98 -13.79
C LYS A 371 47.79 -14.16 -13.09
N ALA A 372 47.30 -15.39 -13.26
CA ALA A 372 47.84 -16.59 -12.64
C ALA A 372 48.86 -17.36 -13.50
N VAL A 373 49.15 -16.90 -14.73
CA VAL A 373 50.17 -17.51 -15.59
C VAL A 373 51.08 -16.43 -16.17
N LYS A 374 52.17 -16.14 -15.47
CA LYS A 374 53.45 -15.88 -16.12
C LYS A 374 54.52 -16.73 -15.41
N PRO A 375 55.38 -17.43 -16.17
CA PRO A 375 56.41 -18.32 -15.64
C PRO A 375 57.49 -17.57 -14.85
#